data_AF-A0A973BTG6-F1
#
_entry.id   AF-A0A973BTG6-F1
#
_cell.length_a   1.000
_cell.length_b   1.000
_cell.length_c   1.000
_cell.angle_alpha   90.00
_cell.angle_beta   90.00
_cell.angle_gamma   90.00
#
_symmetry.space_group_name_H-M   'P 1'
#
loop_
_entity.id
_entity.type
_entity.pdbx_description
1 polymer ?
#
loop_
_entity_poly.entity_id
_entity_poly.type
_entity_poly.pdbx_seq_one_letter_code
_entity_poly.pdbx_strand_id
1 'polypeptide(L)'
;MSPRRIERRLWQNAERLKSLRAELAVVDEQLSHLADDAEDQALRALVSETPGASFEARDAQRHVDALRKHRAHIDAEIVKLEARQDELLDRL
;
A
#
# COMPACT_ATOMS: atom_id res chain seq x y z
N MET A 1 -30.75 -13.33 -1.73
CA MET A 1 -30.53 -12.36 -2.83
C MET A 1 -30.77 -13.09 -4.16
N SER A 2 -31.05 -12.39 -5.26
CA SER A 2 -31.19 -13.06 -6.57
C SER A 2 -29.80 -13.34 -7.18
N PRO A 3 -29.58 -14.45 -7.91
CA PRO A 3 -28.28 -14.80 -8.52
C PRO A 3 -27.65 -13.65 -9.33
N ARG A 4 -28.43 -12.99 -10.19
CA ARG A 4 -28.00 -11.79 -10.95
C ARG A 4 -27.43 -10.64 -10.09
N ARG A 5 -27.89 -10.50 -8.85
CA ARG A 5 -27.38 -9.46 -7.92
C ARG A 5 -26.06 -9.88 -7.27
N ILE A 6 -25.86 -11.19 -7.06
CA ILE A 6 -24.61 -11.75 -6.55
C ILE A 6 -23.53 -11.63 -7.62
N GLU A 7 -23.81 -12.05 -8.85
CA GLU A 7 -22.91 -11.92 -10.01
C GLU A 7 -22.45 -10.47 -10.23
N ARG A 8 -23.39 -9.51 -10.20
CA ARG A 8 -23.05 -8.08 -10.34
C ARG A 8 -22.09 -7.61 -9.23
N ARG A 9 -22.29 -8.06 -7.98
CA ARG A 9 -21.40 -7.69 -6.87
C ARG A 9 -20.04 -8.36 -6.98
N LEU A 10 -19.99 -9.62 -7.42
CA LEU A 10 -18.73 -10.32 -7.69
C LEU A 10 -17.90 -9.59 -8.76
N TRP A 11 -18.54 -9.13 -9.84
CA TRP A 11 -17.88 -8.34 -10.87
C TRP A 11 -17.33 -7.01 -10.33
N GLN A 12 -18.14 -6.29 -9.53
CA GLN A 12 -17.69 -5.05 -8.88
C GLN A 12 -16.50 -5.26 -7.94
N ASN A 13 -16.53 -6.33 -7.14
CA ASN A 13 -15.41 -6.71 -6.27
C ASN A 13 -14.15 -7.03 -7.09
N ALA A 14 -14.30 -7.76 -8.20
CA ALA A 14 -13.18 -8.11 -9.07
C ALA A 14 -12.49 -6.88 -9.69
N GLU A 15 -13.28 -5.93 -10.20
CA GLU A 15 -12.74 -4.66 -10.72
C GLU A 15 -12.03 -3.85 -9.63
N ARG A 16 -12.59 -3.81 -8.42
CA ARG A 16 -11.95 -3.11 -7.29
C ARG A 16 -10.65 -3.79 -6.85
N LEU A 17 -10.63 -5.11 -6.76
CA LEU A 17 -9.43 -5.89 -6.45
C LEU A 17 -8.33 -5.67 -7.48
N LYS A 18 -8.68 -5.66 -8.78
CA LYS A 18 -7.74 -5.35 -9.85
C LYS A 18 -7.11 -3.98 -9.68
N SER A 19 -7.92 -2.95 -9.39
CA SER A 19 -7.43 -1.59 -9.15
C SER A 19 -6.51 -1.51 -7.93
N LEU A 20 -6.89 -2.13 -6.81
CA LEU A 20 -6.10 -2.08 -5.58
C LEU A 20 -4.77 -2.84 -5.71
N ARG A 21 -4.75 -3.98 -6.42
CA ARG A 21 -3.51 -4.71 -6.69
C ARG A 21 -2.56 -3.93 -7.61
N ALA A 22 -3.08 -3.20 -8.58
CA ALA A 22 -2.28 -2.31 -9.41
C ALA A 22 -1.72 -1.14 -8.59
N GLU A 23 -2.53 -0.54 -7.71
CA GLU A 23 -2.09 0.50 -6.80
C GLU A 23 -1.02 -0.02 -5.82
N LEU A 24 -1.20 -1.20 -5.26
CA LEU A 24 -0.22 -1.85 -4.37
C LEU A 24 1.13 -2.03 -5.06
N ALA A 25 1.14 -2.50 -6.31
CA ALA A 25 2.37 -2.67 -7.08
C ALA A 25 3.14 -1.35 -7.25
N VAL A 26 2.43 -0.25 -7.51
CA VAL A 26 3.04 1.09 -7.61
C VAL A 26 3.58 1.55 -6.26
N VAL A 27 2.82 1.35 -5.18
CA VAL A 27 3.25 1.73 -3.83
C VAL A 27 4.46 0.90 -3.38
N ASP A 28 4.53 -0.38 -3.74
CA ASP A 28 5.66 -1.26 -3.45
C ASP A 28 6.93 -0.80 -4.19
N GLU A 29 6.81 -0.41 -5.46
CA GLU A 29 7.90 0.17 -6.24
C GLU A 29 8.39 1.49 -5.61
N GLN A 30 7.47 2.40 -5.26
CA GLN A 30 7.80 3.66 -4.59
C GLN A 30 8.49 3.44 -3.24
N LEU A 31 8.02 2.48 -2.45
CA LEU A 31 8.62 2.13 -1.17
C LEU A 31 10.03 1.60 -1.31
N SER A 32 10.29 0.76 -2.32
CA SER A 32 11.64 0.25 -2.57
C SER A 32 12.60 1.41 -2.85
N HIS A 33 12.24 2.32 -3.75
CA HIS A 33 13.10 3.45 -4.11
C HIS A 33 13.33 4.42 -2.94
N LEU A 34 12.27 4.78 -2.22
CA LEU A 34 12.37 5.78 -1.16
C LEU A 34 12.99 5.23 0.12
N ALA A 35 12.91 3.92 0.37
CA ALA A 35 13.58 3.30 1.51
C ALA A 35 15.11 3.35 1.36
N ASP A 36 15.61 3.03 0.17
CA ASP A 36 17.04 3.10 -0.16
C ASP A 36 17.55 4.55 -0.02
N ASP A 37 16.82 5.52 -0.58
CA ASP A 37 17.16 6.95 -0.46
C ASP A 37 17.16 7.43 1.00
N ALA A 38 16.20 7.00 1.82
CA ALA A 38 16.11 7.37 3.22
C ALA A 38 17.26 6.78 4.05
N GLU A 39 17.69 5.56 3.74
CA GLU A 39 18.85 4.91 4.38
C GLU A 39 20.15 5.67 4.04
N ASP A 40 20.34 6.04 2.78
CA ASP A 40 21.48 6.85 2.34
C ASP A 40 21.53 8.21 3.06
N GLN A 41 20.39 8.87 3.21
CA GLN A 41 20.31 10.13 3.96
C GLN A 41 20.59 9.94 5.45
N ALA A 42 20.13 8.84 6.06
CA ALA A 42 20.44 8.52 7.45
C ALA A 42 21.95 8.32 7.65
N LEU A 43 22.63 7.62 6.74
CA LEU A 43 24.08 7.46 6.76
C LEU A 43 24.79 8.81 6.63
N ARG A 44 24.37 9.68 5.71
CA ARG A 44 24.95 11.02 5.56
C ARG A 44 24.75 11.89 6.79
N ALA A 45 23.61 11.80 7.45
CA ALA A 45 23.32 12.54 8.68
C ALA A 45 24.26 12.14 9.82
N LEU A 46 24.55 10.83 9.96
CA LEU A 46 25.51 10.32 10.94
C LEU A 46 26.94 10.80 10.68
N VAL A 47 27.35 10.84 9.41
CA VAL A 47 28.72 11.24 9.04
C VAL A 47 28.91 12.76 9.11
N SER A 48 27.91 13.52 8.70
CA SER A 48 28.04 14.98 8.59
C SER A 48 27.85 15.70 9.92
N GLU A 49 27.18 15.06 10.89
CA GLU A 49 26.82 15.62 12.21
C GLU A 49 26.17 17.02 12.14
N THR A 50 25.56 17.36 10.99
CA THR A 50 24.92 18.66 10.80
C THR A 50 23.42 18.59 11.11
N PRO A 51 22.84 19.68 11.65
CA PRO A 51 21.39 19.78 11.83
C PRO A 51 20.60 19.64 10.52
N GLY A 52 21.16 20.11 9.40
CA GLY A 52 20.53 20.04 8.07
C GLY A 52 20.38 18.59 7.59
N ALA A 53 21.48 17.83 7.59
CA ALA A 53 21.44 16.42 7.19
C ALA A 53 20.51 15.59 8.11
N SER A 54 20.49 15.89 9.41
CA SER A 54 19.56 15.26 10.36
C SER A 54 18.09 15.62 10.10
N PHE A 55 17.81 16.79 9.53
CA PHE A 55 16.45 17.16 9.14
C PHE A 55 16.01 16.40 7.89
N GLU A 56 16.84 16.39 6.85
CA GLU A 56 16.57 15.68 5.58
C GLU A 56 16.31 14.19 5.81
N ALA A 57 17.18 13.51 6.57
CA ALA A 57 17.01 12.09 6.89
C ALA A 57 15.68 11.80 7.62
N ARG A 58 15.26 12.70 8.55
CA ARG A 58 13.98 12.56 9.24
C ARG A 58 12.80 12.81 8.33
N ASP A 59 12.93 13.67 7.34
CA ASP A 59 11.87 13.97 6.38
C ASP A 59 11.67 12.81 5.40
N ALA A 60 12.75 12.26 4.84
CA ALA A 60 12.70 11.05 4.02
C ALA A 60 12.11 9.86 4.78
N GLN A 61 12.51 9.67 6.04
CA GLN A 61 11.93 8.60 6.86
C GLN A 61 10.41 8.77 7.05
N ARG A 62 9.90 10.00 7.20
CA ARG A 62 8.45 10.25 7.30
C ARG A 62 7.72 9.89 6.01
N HIS A 63 8.32 10.13 4.85
CA HIS A 63 7.74 9.74 3.57
C HIS A 63 7.63 8.22 3.44
N VAL A 64 8.69 7.50 3.78
CA VAL A 64 8.69 6.03 3.81
C VAL A 64 7.60 5.51 4.77
N ASP A 65 7.49 6.09 5.96
CA ASP A 65 6.50 5.66 6.96
C ASP A 65 5.05 5.95 6.50
N ALA A 66 4.82 7.06 5.80
CA ALA A 66 3.51 7.37 5.23
C ALA A 66 3.12 6.36 4.15
N LEU A 67 4.06 6.00 3.26
CA LEU A 67 3.81 5.00 2.22
C LEU A 67 3.60 3.60 2.81
N ARG A 68 4.35 3.22 3.87
CA ARG A 68 4.14 1.95 4.58
C ARG A 68 2.73 1.85 5.17
N LYS A 69 2.21 2.94 5.74
CA LYS A 69 0.83 3.00 6.24
C LYS A 69 -0.19 2.87 5.11
N HIS A 70 0.05 3.54 3.97
CA HIS A 70 -0.82 3.44 2.80
C HIS A 70 -0.84 2.02 2.23
N ARG A 71 0.33 1.40 2.06
CA ARG A 71 0.50 0.00 1.66
C ARG A 71 -0.33 -0.94 2.55
N ALA A 72 -0.17 -0.81 3.87
CA ALA A 72 -0.91 -1.62 4.83
C ALA A 72 -2.43 -1.42 4.74
N HIS A 73 -2.89 -0.20 4.43
CA HIS A 73 -4.30 0.07 4.20
C HIS A 73 -4.83 -0.62 2.93
N ILE A 74 -4.07 -0.58 1.83
CA ILE A 74 -4.43 -1.27 0.58
C ILE A 74 -4.52 -2.78 0.82
N ASP A 75 -3.51 -3.37 1.47
CA ASP A 75 -3.50 -4.80 1.80
C ASP A 75 -4.74 -5.21 2.61
N ALA A 76 -5.09 -4.43 3.63
CA ALA A 76 -6.26 -4.69 4.47
C ALA A 76 -7.58 -4.65 3.66
N GLU A 77 -7.73 -3.69 2.75
CA GLU A 77 -8.92 -3.60 1.90
C GLU A 77 -8.98 -4.73 0.85
N ILE A 78 -7.83 -5.19 0.33
CA ILE A 78 -7.77 -6.38 -0.55
C ILE A 78 -8.28 -7.61 0.20
N VAL A 79 -7.72 -7.91 1.39
CA VAL A 79 -8.12 -9.08 2.20
C VAL A 79 -9.62 -9.07 2.50
N LYS A 80 -10.16 -7.89 2.85
CA LYS A 80 -11.59 -7.72 3.12
C LYS A 80 -12.47 -7.94 1.88
N LEU A 81 -12.02 -7.50 0.70
CA LEU A 81 -12.76 -7.73 -0.55
C LEU A 81 -12.69 -9.18 -1.01
N GLU A 82 -11.58 -9.87 -0.78
CA GLU A 82 -11.43 -11.31 -1.03
C GLU A 82 -12.37 -12.12 -0.13
N ALA A 83 -12.36 -11.87 1.19
CA ALA A 83 -13.30 -12.52 2.11
C ALA A 83 -14.77 -12.27 1.70
N ARG A 84 -15.08 -11.04 1.24
CA ARG A 84 -16.42 -10.73 0.74
C ARG A 84 -16.75 -11.43 -0.57
N GLN A 85 -15.77 -11.65 -1.44
CA GLN A 85 -15.95 -12.43 -2.66
C GLN A 85 -16.27 -13.88 -2.32
N ASP A 86 -15.53 -14.49 -1.39
CA ASP A 86 -15.77 -15.86 -0.93
C ASP A 86 -17.19 -16.01 -0.35
N GLU A 87 -17.61 -15.10 0.54
CA GLU A 87 -18.98 -15.09 1.08
C GLU A 87 -20.08 -14.97 0.00
N LEU A 88 -19.79 -14.30 -1.11
CA LEU A 88 -20.73 -14.14 -2.21
C LEU A 88 -20.75 -15.38 -3.10
N LEU A 89 -19.60 -16.03 -3.30
CA LEU A 89 -19.49 -17.29 -4.03
C LEU A 89 -20.21 -18.43 -3.30
N ASP A 90 -20.11 -18.50 -1.97
CA ASP A 90 -20.81 -19.48 -1.14
C ASP A 90 -22.35 -19.36 -1.22
N ARG A 91 -22.86 -18.18 -1.62
CA ARG A 91 -24.30 -17.87 -1.69
C ARG A 91 -24.87 -17.99 -3.11
N LEU A 92 -24.02 -18.18 -4.12
CA LEU A 92 -24.43 -18.31 -5.52
C LEU A 92 -24.98 -19.72 -5.77
#